data_AF-A0A815LSG7-F1
#
_entry.id   AF-A0A815LSG7-F1
#
_cell.length_a   1.000
_cell.length_b   1.000
_cell.length_c   1.000
_cell.angle_alpha   90.00
_cell.angle_beta   90.00
_cell.angle_gamma   90.00
#
_symmetry.space_group_name_H-M   'P 1'
#
loop_
_entity.id
_entity.type
_entity.pdbx_description
1 polymer ?
#
loop_
_entity_poly.entity_id
_entity_poly.type
_entity_poly.pdbx_seq_one_letter_code
_entity_poly.pdbx_strand_id
1 'polypeptide(L)'
;MTYGLKEASLSILEKYGSQLIKIIKFRDSFVMIGQKGLARGKAIETHQPKSNRDFATAAHISGCAKFPLGQITPLSFPSSEINKEGKIAVGTSIKNCGLIEMCKENEFAVHVYTGKDKDDEPKICVDGKYVMAKGINDAGRGINIVVVSNGKEVIRTGHFDTWQEDSTNLEIFLENLEDNVILIAVTFDEASTNLRNFTRTVLQGIGKTFFLRTLKLNLNDGDIIILASFDEMTYGLKEASLSILEKYGSQLIKIIKFRDSFVMIGQKGLARGKAIETHQPKSNRDFATAAHISGCAKFPLGQITPLSFPSSEINKEGKIAVGTSIKNCGLIEMCKENEFAVHVYTGKDKDDEPKICVDGKYVMAKGINDAGRGINIVVVSNGKEVIRTGHFDTWQEDSTNLEIFLENLEDNVILIAVTFDEASTK
;
A
#
# COMPACT_ATOMS: atom_id res chain seq x y z
N MET A 1 6.83 -19.43 -13.06
CA MET A 1 6.80 -17.96 -13.08
C MET A 1 8.10 -17.49 -12.47
N THR A 2 8.88 -16.69 -13.21
CA THR A 2 10.16 -16.13 -12.74
C THR A 2 9.85 -14.86 -11.96
N TYR A 3 9.88 -14.94 -10.63
CA TYR A 3 9.70 -13.80 -9.73
C TYR A 3 11.05 -13.08 -9.51
N GLY A 4 11.04 -11.75 -9.61
CA GLY A 4 12.20 -10.86 -9.51
C GLY A 4 11.91 -9.43 -9.98
N LEU A 5 12.92 -8.55 -9.94
CA LEU A 5 12.84 -7.19 -10.47
C LEU A 5 12.41 -7.16 -11.95
N LYS A 6 11.28 -6.50 -12.22
CA LYS A 6 10.81 -6.18 -13.57
C LYS A 6 11.61 -5.01 -14.16
N GLU A 7 11.59 -4.92 -15.48
CA GLU A 7 12.19 -3.78 -16.22
C GLU A 7 11.65 -2.42 -15.78
N ALA A 8 10.37 -2.33 -15.37
CA ALA A 8 9.79 -1.11 -14.84
C ALA A 8 10.48 -0.65 -13.54
N SER A 9 10.67 -1.56 -12.57
CA SER A 9 11.45 -1.28 -11.36
C SER A 9 12.87 -0.83 -11.66
N LEU A 10 13.54 -1.54 -12.59
CA LEU A 10 14.91 -1.20 -13.00
C LEU A 10 14.97 0.21 -13.60
N SER A 11 14.03 0.53 -14.49
CA SER A 11 13.89 1.85 -15.11
C SER A 11 13.62 2.96 -14.09
N ILE A 12 12.81 2.69 -13.07
CA ILE A 12 12.56 3.66 -12.00
C ILE A 12 13.82 3.89 -11.16
N LEU A 13 14.55 2.83 -10.77
CA LEU A 13 15.79 2.97 -10.00
C LEU A 13 16.90 3.70 -10.78
N GLU A 14 16.91 3.62 -12.12
CA GLU A 14 17.78 4.47 -12.95
C GLU A 14 17.46 5.97 -12.84
N LYS A 15 16.18 6.34 -12.65
CA LYS A 15 15.74 7.71 -12.40
C LYS A 15 16.14 8.23 -11.00
N TYR A 16 16.61 7.33 -10.12
CA TYR A 16 17.29 7.67 -8.86
C TYR A 16 18.82 7.77 -9.01
N GLY A 17 19.34 7.63 -10.23
CA GLY A 17 20.74 7.76 -10.57
C GLY A 17 21.53 6.45 -10.61
N SER A 18 20.89 5.29 -10.38
CA SER A 18 21.57 4.00 -10.47
C SER A 18 21.95 3.65 -11.90
N GLN A 19 23.15 3.09 -12.10
CA GLN A 19 23.56 2.43 -13.35
C GLN A 19 23.79 0.93 -13.14
N LEU A 20 24.15 0.50 -11.93
CA LEU A 20 24.48 -0.89 -11.62
C LEU A 20 23.23 -1.77 -11.39
N ILE A 21 22.04 -1.19 -11.14
CA ILE A 21 20.84 -1.99 -10.88
C ILE A 21 20.49 -2.96 -12.03
N LYS A 22 20.78 -2.60 -13.28
CA LYS A 22 20.47 -3.45 -14.44
C LYS A 22 21.39 -4.65 -14.61
N ILE A 23 22.53 -4.68 -13.91
CA ILE A 23 23.51 -5.76 -14.06
C ILE A 23 23.45 -6.75 -12.89
N ILE A 24 22.60 -6.54 -11.90
CA ILE A 24 22.50 -7.42 -10.72
C ILE A 24 21.84 -8.75 -11.10
N LYS A 25 22.45 -9.85 -10.67
CA LYS A 25 21.98 -11.21 -10.92
C LYS A 25 21.60 -11.91 -9.61
N PHE A 26 21.00 -13.09 -9.76
CA PHE A 26 20.60 -13.94 -8.65
C PHE A 26 21.70 -14.09 -7.59
N ARG A 27 21.40 -13.63 -6.36
CA ARG A 27 22.27 -13.63 -5.18
C ARG A 27 23.54 -12.78 -5.27
N ASP A 28 23.51 -11.76 -6.10
CA ASP A 28 24.46 -10.65 -6.03
C ASP A 28 24.13 -9.73 -4.85
N SER A 29 25.16 -9.11 -4.28
CA SER A 29 24.99 -8.08 -3.25
C SER A 29 24.99 -6.71 -3.91
N PHE A 30 23.97 -5.91 -3.65
CA PHE A 30 23.83 -4.57 -4.23
C PHE A 30 23.35 -3.56 -3.17
N VAL A 31 23.95 -2.37 -3.20
CA VAL A 31 23.58 -1.22 -2.38
C VAL A 31 23.60 0.03 -3.24
N MET A 32 22.64 0.92 -3.03
CA MET A 32 22.66 2.26 -3.61
C MET A 32 22.12 3.32 -2.65
N ILE A 33 22.65 4.53 -2.80
CA ILE A 33 22.13 5.77 -2.26
C ILE A 33 21.88 6.68 -3.47
N GLY A 34 20.61 6.84 -3.81
CA GLY A 34 20.15 7.61 -4.96
C GLY A 34 19.22 8.75 -4.55
N GLN A 35 18.85 9.59 -5.51
CA GLN A 35 17.89 10.66 -5.32
C GLN A 35 17.06 10.82 -6.59
N LYS A 36 15.75 11.02 -6.45
CA LYS A 36 14.84 11.19 -7.58
C LYS A 36 15.31 12.37 -8.45
N GLY A 37 15.47 12.14 -9.74
CA GLY A 37 15.95 13.17 -10.69
C GLY A 37 17.46 13.29 -10.79
N LEU A 38 18.21 12.44 -10.07
CA LEU A 38 19.65 12.35 -10.19
C LEU A 38 20.02 11.65 -11.50
N ALA A 39 20.99 12.21 -12.23
CA ALA A 39 21.42 11.63 -13.50
C ALA A 39 21.96 10.20 -13.31
N ARG A 40 21.69 9.32 -14.29
CA ARG A 40 22.19 7.93 -14.30
C ARG A 40 23.71 7.90 -14.10
N GLY A 41 24.18 7.00 -13.22
CA GLY A 41 25.58 6.86 -12.86
C GLY A 41 26.08 7.88 -11.82
N LYS A 42 25.17 8.63 -11.19
CA LYS A 42 25.52 9.57 -10.10
C LYS A 42 25.04 9.10 -8.72
N ALA A 43 24.27 8.01 -8.63
CA ALA A 43 24.02 7.35 -7.35
C ALA A 43 25.34 6.83 -6.75
N ILE A 44 25.42 6.83 -5.42
CA ILE A 44 26.51 6.16 -4.71
C ILE A 44 26.11 4.70 -4.61
N GLU A 45 26.75 3.81 -5.37
CA GLU A 45 26.34 2.41 -5.44
C GLU A 45 27.52 1.45 -5.53
N THR A 46 27.34 0.25 -4.98
CA THR A 46 28.30 -0.85 -5.03
C THR A 46 27.56 -2.13 -5.35
N HIS A 47 28.20 -2.97 -6.16
CA HIS A 47 27.74 -4.31 -6.52
C HIS A 47 28.87 -5.31 -6.25
N GLN A 48 28.53 -6.48 -5.72
CA GLN A 48 29.43 -7.63 -5.62
C GLN A 48 28.77 -8.81 -6.33
N PRO A 49 29.34 -9.29 -7.45
CA PRO A 49 28.79 -10.44 -8.14
C PRO A 49 29.02 -11.72 -7.34
N LYS A 50 28.05 -12.64 -7.42
CA LYS A 50 28.22 -14.00 -6.92
C LYS A 50 29.34 -14.68 -7.70
N SER A 51 30.30 -15.26 -6.98
CA SER A 51 31.37 -16.07 -7.55
C SER A 51 31.06 -17.57 -7.36
N ASN A 52 32.00 -18.35 -6.83
CA ASN A 52 31.86 -19.80 -6.65
C ASN A 52 31.11 -20.20 -5.37
N ARG A 53 30.55 -19.22 -4.65
CA ARG A 53 29.80 -19.42 -3.39
C ARG A 53 28.30 -19.35 -3.65
N ASP A 54 27.52 -19.88 -2.72
CA ASP A 54 26.05 -19.82 -2.79
C ASP A 54 25.51 -18.38 -2.73
N PHE A 55 26.28 -17.43 -2.19
CA PHE A 55 25.97 -16.01 -2.04
C PHE A 55 27.19 -15.14 -2.41
N ALA A 56 26.96 -13.93 -2.91
CA ALA A 56 28.02 -12.93 -3.05
C ALA A 56 28.56 -12.48 -1.70
N THR A 57 29.77 -11.92 -1.68
CA THR A 57 30.28 -11.25 -0.47
C THR A 57 29.45 -10.02 -0.16
N ALA A 58 29.34 -9.66 1.11
CA ALA A 58 28.55 -8.50 1.52
C ALA A 58 29.03 -7.21 0.84
N ALA A 59 28.11 -6.47 0.23
CA ALA A 59 28.35 -5.11 -0.23
C ALA A 59 28.03 -4.14 0.91
N HIS A 60 28.79 -3.05 0.98
CA HIS A 60 28.54 -1.99 1.94
C HIS A 60 28.92 -0.62 1.40
N ILE A 61 28.22 0.40 1.90
CA ILE A 61 28.53 1.82 1.70
C ILE A 61 28.57 2.46 3.07
N SER A 62 29.66 3.18 3.38
CA SER A 62 29.81 3.97 4.60
C SER A 62 30.32 5.35 4.22
N GLY A 63 29.67 6.41 4.70
CA GLY A 63 30.15 7.76 4.48
C GLY A 63 29.13 8.84 4.86
N CYS A 64 29.43 10.06 4.44
CA CYS A 64 28.57 11.22 4.64
C CYS A 64 27.78 11.51 3.37
N ALA A 65 26.45 11.46 3.44
CA ALA A 65 25.55 11.85 2.36
C ALA A 65 25.07 13.29 2.57
N LYS A 66 24.86 14.04 1.49
CA LYS A 66 24.40 15.44 1.52
C LYS A 66 23.12 15.61 0.70
N PHE A 67 22.35 16.66 1.01
CA PHE A 67 21.25 17.10 0.18
C PHE A 67 21.60 18.36 -0.63
N PRO A 68 21.19 18.44 -1.90
CA PRO A 68 20.92 17.29 -2.77
C PRO A 68 22.21 16.48 -3.01
N LEU A 69 22.09 15.18 -3.33
CA LEU A 69 23.24 14.30 -3.64
C LEU A 69 24.06 14.83 -4.82
N GLY A 70 23.40 15.49 -5.77
CA GLY A 70 24.01 16.10 -6.94
C GLY A 70 23.04 17.06 -7.62
N GLN A 71 23.27 17.32 -8.91
CA GLN A 71 22.32 18.09 -9.72
C GLN A 71 21.07 17.26 -9.96
N ILE A 72 19.91 17.80 -9.55
CA ILE A 72 18.61 17.15 -9.70
C ILE A 72 17.85 17.79 -10.85
N THR A 73 17.41 16.95 -11.78
CA THR A 73 16.45 17.33 -12.82
C THR A 73 15.06 16.99 -12.32
N PRO A 74 14.11 17.94 -12.26
CA PRO A 74 12.73 17.62 -11.92
C PRO A 74 12.21 16.51 -12.82
N LEU A 75 11.78 15.41 -12.21
CA LEU A 75 11.18 14.29 -12.92
C LEU A 75 9.74 14.17 -12.47
N SER A 76 8.82 14.43 -13.40
CA SER A 76 7.50 13.85 -13.30
C SER A 76 7.61 12.39 -13.74
N PHE A 77 7.42 11.46 -12.82
CA PHE A 77 6.85 10.19 -13.25
C PHE A 77 5.45 10.54 -13.78
N PRO A 78 5.09 10.15 -15.01
CA PRO A 78 3.73 10.39 -15.47
C PRO A 78 2.78 9.83 -14.40
N SER A 79 2.01 10.70 -13.77
CA SER A 79 0.90 10.29 -12.91
C SER A 79 0.04 9.37 -13.78
N SER A 80 0.00 8.09 -13.44
CA SER A 80 -0.68 7.01 -14.17
C SER A 80 -0.03 6.53 -15.49
N GLU A 81 1.15 5.92 -15.42
CA GLU A 81 1.38 4.66 -16.15
C GLU A 81 1.04 3.41 -15.31
N ILE A 82 0.57 3.63 -14.08
CA ILE A 82 -0.14 2.64 -13.26
C ILE A 82 -1.39 2.21 -14.04
N ASN A 83 -1.34 1.05 -14.69
CA ASN A 83 -2.38 0.40 -15.50
C ASN A 83 -2.58 0.84 -16.97
N LYS A 84 -1.51 1.15 -17.72
CA LYS A 84 -1.58 1.04 -19.20
C LYS A 84 -0.95 -0.22 -19.78
N GLU A 85 -0.02 -0.86 -19.08
CA GLU A 85 0.54 -2.15 -19.53
C GLU A 85 -0.15 -3.39 -18.92
N GLY A 86 -0.84 -3.25 -17.79
CA GLY A 86 -1.84 -4.21 -17.35
C GLY A 86 -3.24 -3.66 -17.64
N LYS A 87 -3.89 -4.09 -18.72
CA LYS A 87 -5.33 -3.82 -18.88
C LYS A 87 -6.03 -4.38 -17.65
N ILE A 88 -6.76 -3.54 -16.90
CA ILE A 88 -7.70 -4.00 -15.86
C ILE A 88 -8.54 -5.11 -16.51
N ALA A 89 -8.38 -6.34 -16.03
CA ALA A 89 -9.03 -7.47 -16.63
C ALA A 89 -10.54 -7.29 -16.41
N VAL A 90 -11.29 -7.32 -17.50
CA VAL A 90 -12.75 -7.30 -17.44
C VAL A 90 -13.19 -8.74 -17.62
N GLY A 91 -13.86 -9.26 -16.59
CA GLY A 91 -14.50 -10.55 -16.62
C GLY A 91 -15.78 -10.53 -17.45
N THR A 92 -16.78 -11.28 -16.99
CA THR A 92 -18.09 -11.30 -17.64
C THR A 92 -18.71 -9.90 -17.65
N SER A 93 -19.23 -9.51 -18.81
CA SER A 93 -20.05 -8.32 -18.92
C SER A 93 -21.51 -8.71 -18.69
N ILE A 94 -22.13 -8.13 -17.67
CA ILE A 94 -23.57 -8.30 -17.40
C ILE A 94 -24.19 -6.93 -17.55
N LYS A 95 -25.16 -6.80 -18.46
CA LYS A 95 -25.87 -5.53 -18.68
C LYS A 95 -26.28 -4.93 -17.33
N ASN A 96 -25.85 -3.71 -17.08
CA ASN A 96 -26.25 -2.92 -15.91
C ASN A 96 -25.96 -3.63 -14.57
N CYS A 97 -24.92 -4.48 -14.51
CA CYS A 97 -24.58 -5.31 -13.35
C CYS A 97 -25.73 -6.21 -12.85
N GLY A 98 -26.66 -6.57 -13.74
CA GLY A 98 -27.83 -7.41 -13.41
C GLY A 98 -29.01 -6.62 -12.84
N LEU A 99 -28.93 -5.28 -12.77
CA LEU A 99 -30.06 -4.43 -12.43
C LEU A 99 -31.10 -4.42 -13.55
N ILE A 100 -32.37 -4.59 -13.20
CA ILE A 100 -33.50 -4.61 -14.14
C ILE A 100 -33.68 -3.23 -14.81
N GLU A 101 -33.57 -2.16 -14.03
CA GLU A 101 -33.72 -0.77 -14.50
C GLU A 101 -32.37 -0.09 -14.68
N MET A 102 -32.21 0.61 -15.80
CA MET A 102 -30.98 1.35 -16.13
C MET A 102 -30.76 2.52 -15.16
N CYS A 103 -29.51 2.69 -14.73
CA CYS A 103 -29.09 3.85 -13.96
C CYS A 103 -29.19 5.14 -14.79
N LYS A 104 -29.43 6.27 -14.12
CA LYS A 104 -29.53 7.59 -14.80
C LYS A 104 -28.16 8.02 -15.34
N GLU A 105 -28.16 9.00 -16.24
CA GLU A 105 -26.95 9.47 -16.92
C GLU A 105 -25.84 9.97 -15.96
N ASN A 106 -26.17 10.41 -14.75
CA ASN A 106 -25.21 10.82 -13.71
C ASN A 106 -24.92 9.73 -12.66
N GLU A 107 -25.37 8.50 -12.90
CA GLU A 107 -25.23 7.35 -12.00
C GLU A 107 -24.49 6.21 -12.71
N PHE A 108 -23.96 5.25 -11.96
CA PHE A 108 -23.40 4.01 -12.53
C PHE A 108 -23.94 2.81 -11.76
N ALA A 109 -24.11 1.69 -12.49
CA ALA A 109 -24.52 0.44 -11.88
C ALA A 109 -23.37 -0.14 -11.08
N VAL A 110 -23.63 -0.55 -9.84
CA VAL A 110 -22.67 -1.27 -9.01
C VAL A 110 -23.31 -2.52 -8.43
N HIS A 111 -22.56 -3.61 -8.44
CA HIS A 111 -22.88 -4.81 -7.67
C HIS A 111 -21.63 -5.26 -6.90
N VAL A 112 -21.75 -5.31 -5.57
CA VAL A 112 -20.68 -5.76 -4.68
C VAL A 112 -21.15 -6.99 -3.94
N TYR A 113 -20.38 -8.06 -4.03
CA TYR A 113 -20.67 -9.37 -3.43
C TYR A 113 -19.46 -9.84 -2.62
N THR A 114 -19.68 -10.14 -1.34
CA THR A 114 -18.59 -10.45 -0.40
C THR A 114 -18.07 -11.88 -0.46
N GLY A 115 -18.74 -12.78 -1.17
CA GLY A 115 -18.52 -14.22 -1.00
C GLY A 115 -19.38 -14.81 0.12
N LYS A 116 -19.61 -16.12 0.09
CA LYS A 116 -20.46 -16.85 1.05
C LYS A 116 -19.71 -17.87 1.93
N ASP A 117 -18.53 -18.28 1.48
CA ASP A 117 -17.61 -19.22 2.13
C ASP A 117 -16.23 -19.11 1.44
N LYS A 118 -15.22 -19.82 1.97
CA LYS A 118 -13.84 -19.80 1.46
C LYS A 118 -13.65 -20.22 -0.01
N ASP A 119 -14.66 -20.84 -0.64
CA ASP A 119 -14.59 -21.35 -2.01
C ASP A 119 -15.38 -20.48 -3.01
N ASP A 120 -16.00 -19.38 -2.54
CA ASP A 120 -16.76 -18.42 -3.35
C ASP A 120 -16.21 -17.00 -3.20
N GLU A 121 -15.25 -16.67 -4.07
CA GLU A 121 -14.51 -15.41 -4.07
C GLU A 121 -15.42 -14.16 -4.22
N PRO A 122 -14.95 -12.99 -3.73
CA PRO A 122 -15.70 -11.75 -3.84
C PRO A 122 -15.85 -11.32 -5.31
N LYS A 123 -16.94 -10.60 -5.60
CA LYS A 123 -17.22 -10.10 -6.94
C LYS A 123 -17.61 -8.62 -6.89
N ILE A 124 -17.00 -7.84 -7.79
CA ILE A 124 -17.29 -6.41 -7.94
C ILE A 124 -17.60 -6.14 -9.40
N CYS A 125 -18.82 -5.69 -9.68
CA CYS A 125 -19.25 -5.20 -10.98
C CYS A 125 -19.43 -3.69 -10.94
N VAL A 126 -18.86 -3.01 -11.93
CA VAL A 126 -19.00 -1.56 -12.14
C VAL A 126 -19.44 -1.34 -13.59
N ASP A 127 -20.55 -0.63 -13.76
CA ASP A 127 -21.16 -0.26 -15.04
C ASP A 127 -21.26 -1.43 -16.05
N GLY A 128 -21.73 -2.56 -15.52
CA GLY A 128 -21.94 -3.79 -16.28
C GLY A 128 -20.71 -4.65 -16.55
N LYS A 129 -19.57 -4.33 -15.94
CA LYS A 129 -18.32 -5.08 -16.08
C LYS A 129 -17.88 -5.63 -14.73
N TYR A 130 -17.73 -6.96 -14.62
CA TYR A 130 -17.04 -7.52 -13.46
C TYR A 130 -15.54 -7.21 -13.56
N VAL A 131 -15.08 -6.37 -12.65
CA VAL A 131 -13.68 -5.93 -12.53
C VAL A 131 -12.96 -6.58 -11.35
N MET A 132 -13.67 -7.33 -10.51
CA MET A 132 -13.08 -8.33 -9.62
C MET A 132 -13.99 -9.54 -9.55
N ALA A 133 -13.41 -10.72 -9.66
CA ALA A 133 -14.06 -12.03 -9.51
C ALA A 133 -12.98 -13.12 -9.50
N LYS A 134 -13.36 -14.37 -9.23
CA LYS A 134 -12.45 -15.53 -9.38
C LYS A 134 -11.73 -15.51 -10.74
N GLY A 135 -10.40 -15.43 -10.70
CA GLY A 135 -9.55 -15.37 -11.90
C GLY A 135 -9.56 -14.03 -12.64
N ILE A 136 -10.10 -12.96 -12.04
CA ILE A 136 -10.14 -11.60 -12.59
C ILE A 136 -9.53 -10.63 -11.57
N ASN A 137 -8.44 -9.97 -11.96
CA ASN A 137 -7.67 -9.03 -11.12
C ASN A 137 -7.39 -9.61 -9.72
N ASP A 138 -7.05 -10.89 -9.70
CA ASP A 138 -6.59 -11.65 -8.53
C ASP A 138 -7.52 -11.61 -7.31
N ALA A 139 -8.83 -11.48 -7.52
CA ALA A 139 -9.77 -11.45 -6.40
C ALA A 139 -9.66 -12.73 -5.54
N GLY A 140 -9.47 -12.55 -4.23
CA GLY A 140 -9.12 -13.64 -3.32
C GLY A 140 -9.15 -13.27 -1.84
N ARG A 141 -8.56 -14.12 -0.99
CA ARG A 141 -8.49 -13.94 0.47
C ARG A 141 -7.82 -12.62 0.84
N GLY A 142 -8.31 -11.95 1.86
CA GLY A 142 -7.79 -10.66 2.30
C GLY A 142 -8.64 -9.50 1.81
N ILE A 143 -8.01 -8.44 1.32
CA ILE A 143 -8.69 -7.18 0.95
C ILE A 143 -8.65 -6.98 -0.56
N ASN A 144 -9.80 -6.70 -1.15
CA ASN A 144 -10.01 -6.54 -2.58
C ASN A 144 -10.57 -5.15 -2.84
N ILE A 145 -9.88 -4.29 -3.60
CA ILE A 145 -10.20 -2.88 -3.79
C ILE A 145 -10.35 -2.53 -5.26
N VAL A 146 -11.43 -1.85 -5.64
CA VAL A 146 -11.66 -1.24 -6.95
C VAL A 146 -11.80 0.28 -6.76
N VAL A 147 -11.13 1.07 -7.58
CA VAL A 147 -11.17 2.54 -7.55
C VAL A 147 -11.83 3.02 -8.84
N VAL A 148 -12.85 3.86 -8.71
CA VAL A 148 -13.60 4.44 -9.82
C VAL A 148 -13.41 5.95 -9.81
N SER A 149 -13.06 6.54 -10.94
CA SER A 149 -12.93 7.99 -11.08
C SER A 149 -14.31 8.68 -11.05
N ASN A 150 -14.31 10.00 -10.90
CA ASN A 150 -15.51 10.82 -11.12
C ASN A 150 -16.11 10.65 -12.54
N GLY A 151 -15.28 10.25 -13.52
CA GLY A 151 -15.71 9.89 -14.88
C GLY A 151 -16.42 8.53 -14.97
N LYS A 152 -16.63 7.82 -13.85
CA LYS A 152 -17.21 6.48 -13.75
C LYS A 152 -16.34 5.37 -14.34
N GLU A 153 -15.08 5.66 -14.61
CA GLU A 153 -14.14 4.69 -15.13
C GLU A 153 -13.44 3.98 -13.96
N VAL A 154 -13.33 2.66 -14.04
CA VAL A 154 -12.47 1.92 -13.12
C VAL A 154 -11.03 2.25 -13.47
N ILE A 155 -10.36 2.96 -12.57
CA ILE A 155 -8.99 3.45 -12.75
C ILE A 155 -7.96 2.57 -12.04
N ARG A 156 -8.39 1.80 -11.03
CA ARG A 156 -7.48 0.94 -10.26
C ARG A 156 -8.17 -0.27 -9.66
N THR A 157 -7.43 -1.37 -9.53
CA THR A 157 -7.81 -2.56 -8.77
C THR A 157 -6.62 -3.02 -7.91
N GLY A 158 -6.87 -3.62 -6.75
CA GLY A 158 -5.83 -4.19 -5.90
C GLY A 158 -6.35 -5.29 -5.00
N HIS A 159 -5.68 -6.44 -4.98
CA HIS A 159 -5.92 -7.54 -4.05
C HIS A 159 -4.71 -7.65 -3.10
N PHE A 160 -4.99 -7.88 -1.82
CA PHE A 160 -3.99 -7.91 -0.76
C PHE A 160 -4.30 -9.08 0.18
N ASP A 161 -3.51 -10.16 0.09
CA ASP A 161 -3.64 -11.33 0.98
C ASP A 161 -2.99 -11.05 2.34
N THR A 162 -3.69 -10.24 3.12
CA THR A 162 -3.31 -9.82 4.48
C THR A 162 -3.34 -10.97 5.52
N TRP A 163 -3.54 -12.22 5.09
CA TRP A 163 -3.30 -13.43 5.88
C TRP A 163 -1.93 -14.05 5.62
N GLN A 164 -1.39 -13.98 4.40
CA GLN A 164 -0.07 -14.54 4.08
C GLN A 164 1.03 -13.49 4.09
N GLU A 165 0.70 -12.29 3.64
CA GLU A 165 1.62 -11.19 3.40
C GLU A 165 1.41 -10.10 4.45
N ASP A 166 2.49 -9.36 4.71
CA ASP A 166 2.33 -8.11 5.40
C ASP A 166 1.70 -7.05 4.49
N SER A 167 1.19 -6.02 5.12
CA SER A 167 0.21 -5.13 4.50
C SER A 167 0.80 -3.82 4.00
N THR A 168 2.13 -3.75 3.86
CA THR A 168 2.85 -2.62 3.25
C THR A 168 2.30 -2.24 1.88
N ASN A 169 1.96 -3.24 1.06
CA ASN A 169 1.47 -3.06 -0.30
C ASN A 169 0.10 -2.35 -0.33
N LEU A 170 -0.76 -2.68 0.63
CA LEU A 170 -2.06 -2.05 0.80
C LEU A 170 -1.94 -0.60 1.31
N GLU A 171 -0.99 -0.31 2.19
CA GLU A 171 -0.70 1.07 2.63
C GLU A 171 -0.30 1.94 1.43
N ILE A 172 0.65 1.46 0.64
CA ILE A 172 1.10 2.14 -0.58
C ILE A 172 -0.07 2.31 -1.57
N PHE A 173 -0.96 1.32 -1.70
CA PHE A 173 -2.12 1.45 -2.57
C PHE A 173 -3.03 2.61 -2.18
N LEU A 174 -3.38 2.69 -0.88
CA LEU A 174 -4.31 3.67 -0.32
C LEU A 174 -3.71 5.09 -0.25
N GLU A 175 -2.40 5.21 -0.06
CA GLU A 175 -1.71 6.52 -0.07
C GLU A 175 -1.70 7.19 -1.45
N ASN A 176 -1.91 6.41 -2.51
CA ASN A 176 -1.78 6.85 -3.91
C ASN A 176 -3.13 6.92 -4.64
N LEU A 177 -4.20 7.23 -3.92
CA LEU A 177 -5.51 7.45 -4.52
C LEU A 177 -5.59 8.90 -5.02
N GLU A 178 -6.15 9.06 -6.21
CA GLU A 178 -6.47 10.39 -6.74
C GLU A 178 -7.63 11.02 -5.95
N ASP A 179 -7.70 12.33 -6.04
CA ASP A 179 -8.79 13.15 -5.49
C ASP A 179 -10.14 12.85 -6.20
N ASN A 180 -11.26 12.94 -5.48
CA ASN A 180 -12.62 12.80 -6.05
C ASN A 180 -12.88 11.41 -6.68
N VAL A 181 -12.46 10.36 -5.99
CA VAL A 181 -12.64 8.97 -6.42
C VAL A 181 -13.66 8.23 -5.57
N ILE A 182 -14.15 7.12 -6.11
CA ILE A 182 -14.98 6.16 -5.42
C ILE A 182 -14.13 4.93 -5.12
N LEU A 183 -13.99 4.59 -3.85
CA LEU A 183 -13.27 3.39 -3.42
C LEU A 183 -14.26 2.29 -3.09
N ILE A 184 -14.11 1.11 -3.69
CA ILE A 184 -14.91 -0.09 -3.43
C ILE A 184 -14.01 -1.16 -2.83
N ALA A 185 -14.07 -1.39 -1.53
CA ALA A 185 -13.31 -2.41 -0.83
C ALA A 185 -14.20 -3.58 -0.41
N VAL A 186 -13.68 -4.80 -0.50
CA VAL A 186 -14.33 -6.06 -0.09
C VAL A 186 -13.33 -6.93 0.67
N THR A 187 -13.63 -7.33 1.90
CA THR A 187 -12.86 -8.36 2.62
C THR A 187 -13.40 -9.75 2.31
N PHE A 188 -12.52 -10.75 2.28
CA PHE A 188 -12.88 -12.15 2.06
C PHE A 188 -12.00 -13.11 2.85
N ASP A 189 -12.63 -14.14 3.44
CA ASP A 189 -12.00 -15.12 4.34
C ASP A 189 -11.27 -14.42 5.50
N GLU A 190 -9.96 -14.27 5.49
CA GLU A 190 -9.25 -13.57 6.57
C GLU A 190 -8.41 -12.40 6.06
N ALA A 191 -8.67 -11.23 6.64
CA ALA A 191 -8.14 -9.94 6.19
C ALA A 191 -7.31 -9.18 7.25
N SER A 192 -7.07 -9.79 8.42
CA SER A 192 -6.59 -9.07 9.61
C SER A 192 -5.33 -9.60 10.27
N THR A 193 -4.83 -10.78 9.86
CA THR A 193 -3.78 -11.53 10.57
C THR A 193 -2.38 -10.94 10.45
N ASN A 194 -1.89 -10.71 9.22
CA ASN A 194 -0.55 -10.19 8.95
C ASN A 194 -0.52 -8.69 8.68
N LEU A 195 -1.55 -8.01 9.16
CA LEU A 195 -1.54 -6.57 9.19
C LEU A 195 -0.42 -6.05 10.13
N ARG A 196 0.54 -5.26 9.60
CA ARG A 196 1.58 -4.57 10.40
C ARG A 196 0.93 -3.66 11.43
N ASN A 197 1.60 -3.24 12.50
CA ASN A 197 0.93 -2.31 13.44
C ASN A 197 0.44 -1.02 12.77
N PHE A 198 1.14 -0.49 11.75
CA PHE A 198 0.64 0.62 10.95
C PHE A 198 -0.58 0.21 10.12
N THR A 199 -0.58 -0.92 9.41
CA THR A 199 -1.75 -1.34 8.61
C THR A 199 -2.90 -1.97 9.41
N ARG A 200 -2.63 -2.62 10.53
CA ARG A 200 -3.59 -2.90 11.61
C ARG A 200 -4.14 -1.57 12.06
N THR A 201 -3.31 -0.59 12.35
CA THR A 201 -3.81 0.74 12.72
C THR A 201 -4.57 1.42 11.57
N VAL A 202 -4.34 1.07 10.30
CA VAL A 202 -5.05 1.54 9.09
C VAL A 202 -6.38 0.80 8.85
N LEU A 203 -6.43 -0.51 9.09
CA LEU A 203 -7.55 -1.42 8.79
C LEU A 203 -8.30 -1.93 10.03
N GLN A 204 -7.63 -2.27 11.14
CA GLN A 204 -8.19 -2.04 12.50
C GLN A 204 -8.34 -0.53 12.76
N GLY A 205 -7.87 0.31 11.84
CA GLY A 205 -8.17 1.71 11.63
C GLY A 205 -9.44 2.01 10.86
N ILE A 206 -10.18 1.00 10.44
CA ILE A 206 -11.64 1.07 10.42
C ILE A 206 -12.15 1.15 11.87
N GLY A 207 -11.26 1.03 12.89
CA GLY A 207 -11.59 0.88 14.31
C GLY A 207 -10.87 1.72 15.38
N LYS A 208 -9.59 2.08 15.30
CA LYS A 208 -8.91 2.68 16.48
C LYS A 208 -8.38 4.10 16.32
N THR A 209 -7.58 4.42 15.30
CA THR A 209 -6.88 5.74 15.30
C THR A 209 -6.54 6.29 13.89
N PHE A 210 -6.80 5.54 12.82
CA PHE A 210 -6.50 5.95 11.44
C PHE A 210 -7.73 6.29 10.58
N PHE A 211 -8.95 5.93 10.99
CA PHE A 211 -10.16 6.39 10.27
C PHE A 211 -10.17 7.92 10.19
N LEU A 212 -9.63 8.59 11.22
CA LEU A 212 -9.40 10.03 11.21
C LEU A 212 -8.27 10.45 10.26
N ARG A 213 -7.22 9.66 10.03
CA ARG A 213 -6.06 10.07 9.23
C ARG A 213 -6.29 9.88 7.72
N THR A 214 -6.82 8.75 7.26
CA THR A 214 -7.13 8.58 5.82
C THR A 214 -8.33 9.39 5.34
N LEU A 215 -9.36 9.59 6.18
CA LEU A 215 -10.51 10.42 5.82
C LEU A 215 -10.28 11.93 6.04
N LYS A 216 -9.17 12.31 6.70
CA LYS A 216 -8.74 13.71 6.83
C LYS A 216 -7.61 14.11 5.87
N LEU A 217 -6.66 13.21 5.56
CA LEU A 217 -5.44 13.58 4.83
C LEU A 217 -5.46 13.23 3.34
N ASN A 218 -6.14 12.15 2.92
CA ASN A 218 -6.07 11.64 1.54
C ASN A 218 -7.43 11.45 0.86
N LEU A 219 -8.54 11.83 1.52
CA LEU A 219 -9.87 11.81 0.91
C LEU A 219 -10.49 13.20 0.98
N ASN A 220 -10.78 13.74 -0.19
CA ASN A 220 -11.34 15.06 -0.37
C ASN A 220 -12.80 15.09 0.06
N ASP A 221 -13.28 16.31 0.33
CA ASP A 221 -14.70 16.53 0.54
C ASP A 221 -15.45 16.12 -0.73
N GLY A 222 -16.18 15.00 -0.67
CA GLY A 222 -16.93 14.46 -1.79
C GLY A 222 -16.71 12.97 -2.03
N ASP A 223 -15.60 12.38 -1.60
CA ASP A 223 -15.28 10.97 -1.93
C ASP A 223 -16.34 9.98 -1.42
N ILE A 224 -16.66 8.99 -2.26
CA ILE A 224 -17.62 7.92 -1.95
C ILE A 224 -16.84 6.65 -1.59
N ILE A 225 -17.21 6.02 -0.49
CA ILE A 225 -16.63 4.75 -0.05
C ILE A 225 -17.71 3.68 -0.11
N ILE A 226 -17.44 2.62 -0.86
CA ILE A 226 -18.13 1.34 -0.79
C ILE A 226 -17.25 0.38 0.00
N LEU A 227 -17.72 -0.09 1.14
CA LEU A 227 -17.00 -1.02 2.02
C LEU A 227 -17.83 -2.26 2.20
N ALA A 228 -17.27 -3.43 1.94
CA ALA A 228 -17.88 -4.73 2.15
C ALA A 228 -16.96 -5.63 2.98
N SER A 229 -17.53 -6.48 3.82
CA SER A 229 -16.81 -7.44 4.65
C SER A 229 -17.52 -8.77 4.74
N PHE A 230 -16.72 -9.83 4.73
CA PHE A 230 -17.10 -11.22 5.05
C PHE A 230 -16.13 -11.77 6.10
N ASP A 231 -16.64 -12.62 7.00
CA ASP A 231 -15.93 -13.29 8.11
C ASP A 231 -15.46 -12.40 9.28
N GLU A 232 -14.49 -11.49 9.18
CA GLU A 232 -14.07 -10.77 10.40
C GLU A 232 -13.82 -9.27 10.24
N MET A 233 -14.66 -8.47 10.91
CA MET A 233 -14.53 -7.02 11.00
C MET A 233 -14.49 -6.50 12.45
N THR A 234 -15.02 -7.23 13.43
CA THR A 234 -15.36 -6.67 14.76
C THR A 234 -14.23 -6.66 15.79
N TYR A 235 -13.27 -7.57 15.73
CA TYR A 235 -12.10 -7.56 16.61
C TYR A 235 -11.22 -6.30 16.41
N GLY A 236 -11.36 -5.62 15.26
CA GLY A 236 -10.63 -4.40 14.92
C GLY A 236 -11.34 -3.08 15.27
N LEU A 237 -12.68 -3.04 15.33
CA LEU A 237 -13.50 -1.81 15.40
C LEU A 237 -13.69 -1.26 16.84
N LYS A 238 -13.08 -0.13 17.25
CA LYS A 238 -13.51 0.65 18.44
C LYS A 238 -14.53 1.73 18.05
N GLU A 239 -15.24 2.23 19.06
CA GLU A 239 -16.23 3.33 19.01
C GLU A 239 -15.80 4.56 18.19
N ALA A 240 -14.53 4.96 18.26
CA ALA A 240 -14.04 6.13 17.55
C ALA A 240 -14.22 6.03 16.04
N SER A 241 -14.00 4.86 15.45
CA SER A 241 -14.15 4.70 14.01
C SER A 241 -15.56 4.30 13.57
N LEU A 242 -16.31 3.60 14.43
CA LEU A 242 -17.76 3.43 14.25
C LEU A 242 -18.45 4.80 14.14
N SER A 243 -18.05 5.77 14.97
CA SER A 243 -18.61 7.14 14.97
C SER A 243 -18.35 7.94 13.70
N ILE A 244 -17.36 7.55 12.90
CA ILE A 244 -17.04 8.26 11.67
C ILE A 244 -17.62 7.52 10.47
N LEU A 245 -17.77 6.19 10.49
CA LEU A 245 -18.63 5.51 9.49
C LEU A 245 -20.08 6.07 9.57
N GLU A 246 -20.53 6.48 10.76
CA GLU A 246 -21.77 7.27 10.93
C GLU A 246 -21.73 8.64 10.24
N LYS A 247 -20.58 9.31 10.23
CA LYS A 247 -20.34 10.58 9.50
C LYS A 247 -20.24 10.40 7.98
N TYR A 248 -20.13 9.15 7.52
CA TYR A 248 -20.28 8.73 6.12
C TYR A 248 -21.69 8.26 5.81
N GLY A 249 -22.60 8.37 6.78
CA GLY A 249 -24.01 8.05 6.65
C GLY A 249 -24.42 6.66 7.14
N SER A 250 -23.50 5.83 7.67
CA SER A 250 -23.84 4.50 8.19
C SER A 250 -24.67 4.58 9.47
N GLN A 251 -25.70 3.74 9.60
CA GLN A 251 -26.44 3.48 10.83
C GLN A 251 -26.21 2.06 11.36
N LEU A 252 -25.92 1.09 10.47
CA LEU A 252 -25.79 -0.32 10.80
C LEU A 252 -24.42 -0.69 11.35
N ILE A 253 -23.38 0.14 11.16
CA ILE A 253 -22.01 -0.21 11.56
C ILE A 253 -21.87 -0.58 13.05
N LYS A 254 -22.65 0.06 13.93
CA LYS A 254 -22.58 -0.16 15.38
C LYS A 254 -23.17 -1.49 15.86
N ILE A 255 -23.94 -2.19 15.02
CA ILE A 255 -24.66 -3.40 15.42
C ILE A 255 -24.07 -4.69 14.85
N ILE A 256 -23.00 -4.59 14.06
CA ILE A 256 -22.31 -5.72 13.42
C ILE A 256 -21.49 -6.48 14.45
N LYS A 257 -21.49 -7.80 14.36
CA LYS A 257 -20.83 -8.75 15.26
C LYS A 257 -19.79 -9.61 14.52
N PHE A 258 -18.98 -10.33 15.30
CA PHE A 258 -18.01 -11.33 14.84
C PHE A 258 -18.66 -12.27 13.83
N ARG A 259 -18.11 -12.35 12.61
CA ARG A 259 -18.62 -13.20 11.51
C ARG A 259 -19.93 -12.83 10.87
N ASP A 260 -20.38 -11.61 11.07
CA ASP A 260 -21.40 -11.00 10.25
C ASP A 260 -20.83 -10.54 8.90
N SER A 261 -21.65 -10.60 7.85
CA SER A 261 -21.31 -9.97 6.57
C SER A 261 -21.91 -8.57 6.55
N PHE A 262 -21.18 -7.59 6.03
CA PHE A 262 -21.63 -6.22 5.95
C PHE A 262 -21.24 -5.61 4.62
N VAL A 263 -22.04 -4.69 4.10
CA VAL A 263 -21.63 -3.82 3.01
C VAL A 263 -22.30 -2.47 3.17
N MET A 264 -21.59 -1.39 2.84
CA MET A 264 -22.11 -0.03 2.82
C MET A 264 -21.54 0.76 1.64
N ILE A 265 -22.30 1.76 1.19
CA ILE A 265 -21.89 2.83 0.30
C ILE A 265 -22.18 4.14 1.04
N GLY A 266 -21.13 4.83 1.48
CA GLY A 266 -21.20 6.07 2.24
C GLY A 266 -20.40 7.20 1.60
N GLN A 267 -20.67 8.44 2.01
CA GLN A 267 -19.96 9.63 1.53
C GLN A 267 -19.69 10.58 2.70
N LYS A 268 -18.51 11.20 2.74
CA LYS A 268 -18.13 12.11 3.83
C LYS A 268 -19.13 13.25 3.98
N GLY A 269 -19.64 13.46 5.19
CA GLY A 269 -20.59 14.54 5.47
C GLY A 269 -22.06 14.19 5.18
N LEU A 270 -22.30 12.94 4.77
CA LEU A 270 -23.64 12.39 4.61
C LEU A 270 -24.26 12.12 5.99
N ALA A 271 -25.53 12.52 6.16
CA ALA A 271 -26.22 12.33 7.43
C ALA A 271 -26.35 10.84 7.79
N ARG A 272 -26.22 10.52 9.08
CA ARG A 272 -26.41 9.15 9.60
C ARG A 272 -27.72 8.53 9.11
N GLY A 273 -27.66 7.29 8.64
CA GLY A 273 -28.80 6.56 8.06
C GLY A 273 -29.07 6.88 6.58
N LYS A 274 -28.17 7.61 5.90
CA LYS A 274 -28.27 7.89 4.46
C LYS A 274 -27.27 7.12 3.61
N ALA A 275 -26.33 6.40 4.21
CA ALA A 275 -25.54 5.42 3.48
C ALA A 275 -26.45 4.29 2.99
N ILE A 276 -26.12 3.72 1.83
CA ILE A 276 -26.77 2.51 1.33
C ILE A 276 -26.04 1.35 2.00
N GLU A 277 -26.69 0.56 2.83
CA GLU A 277 -25.99 -0.48 3.60
C GLU A 277 -26.85 -1.71 3.88
N THR A 278 -26.19 -2.85 3.92
CA THR A 278 -26.77 -4.17 4.16
C THR A 278 -25.91 -4.91 5.19
N HIS A 279 -26.56 -5.60 6.12
CA HIS A 279 -25.93 -6.43 7.13
C HIS A 279 -26.59 -7.80 7.12
N GLN A 280 -25.77 -8.85 7.22
CA GLN A 280 -26.21 -10.23 7.36
C GLN A 280 -25.61 -10.80 8.66
N PRO A 281 -26.43 -11.01 9.70
CA PRO A 281 -25.93 -11.57 10.94
C PRO A 281 -25.57 -13.05 10.78
N LYS A 282 -24.51 -13.47 11.48
CA LYS A 282 -24.20 -14.88 11.67
C LYS A 282 -25.32 -15.56 12.45
N SER A 283 -25.83 -16.67 11.90
CA SER A 283 -26.78 -17.56 12.56
C SER A 283 -26.03 -18.76 13.18
N ASN A 284 -26.59 -19.97 13.15
CA ASN A 284 -25.99 -21.19 13.73
C ASN A 284 -24.81 -21.76 12.92
N ARG A 285 -24.30 -21.04 11.91
CA ARG A 285 -23.19 -21.47 11.05
C ARG A 285 -21.89 -20.82 11.51
N ASP A 286 -20.76 -21.32 11.01
CA ASP A 286 -19.47 -20.72 11.31
C ASP A 286 -19.36 -19.28 10.79
N PHE A 287 -20.02 -18.95 9.67
CA PHE A 287 -20.03 -17.64 8.99
C PHE A 287 -21.47 -17.19 8.61
N ALA A 288 -21.69 -15.88 8.47
CA ALA A 288 -22.92 -15.32 7.91
C ALA A 288 -23.07 -15.62 6.40
N THR A 289 -24.28 -15.44 5.86
CA THR A 289 -24.47 -15.46 4.40
C THR A 289 -23.87 -14.22 3.76
N ALA A 290 -23.55 -14.29 2.47
CA ALA A 290 -22.98 -13.17 1.73
C ALA A 290 -23.84 -11.90 1.84
N ALA A 291 -23.20 -10.77 2.14
CA ALA A 291 -23.82 -9.47 1.99
C ALA A 291 -23.61 -8.99 0.55
N HIS A 292 -24.60 -8.29 0.01
CA HIS A 292 -24.46 -7.64 -1.28
C HIS A 292 -25.27 -6.35 -1.35
N ILE A 293 -24.78 -5.42 -2.15
CA ILE A 293 -25.52 -4.25 -2.62
C ILE A 293 -25.51 -4.30 -4.14
N SER A 294 -26.70 -4.14 -4.71
CA SER A 294 -26.91 -3.90 -6.12
C SER A 294 -27.72 -2.63 -6.27
N GLY A 295 -27.24 -1.66 -7.03
CA GLY A 295 -28.00 -0.44 -7.28
C GLY A 295 -27.25 0.58 -8.12
N CYS A 296 -27.86 1.75 -8.27
CA CYS A 296 -27.26 2.89 -8.96
C CYS A 296 -26.60 3.80 -7.94
N ALA A 297 -25.29 4.00 -8.07
CA ALA A 297 -24.53 4.95 -7.27
C ALA A 297 -24.35 6.27 -8.03
N LYS A 298 -24.44 7.40 -7.32
CA LYS A 298 -24.36 8.74 -7.90
C LYS A 298 -23.45 9.64 -7.07
N PHE A 299 -22.83 10.62 -7.70
CA PHE A 299 -22.03 11.64 -7.01
C PHE A 299 -22.78 12.98 -6.97
N PRO A 300 -22.94 13.63 -5.80
CA PRO A 300 -22.87 13.06 -4.45
C PRO A 300 -24.06 12.11 -4.14
N LEU A 301 -23.87 11.14 -3.24
CA LEU A 301 -24.88 10.19 -2.77
C LEU A 301 -26.11 10.88 -2.16
N GLY A 302 -25.92 12.04 -1.53
CA GLY A 302 -26.98 12.81 -0.88
C GLY A 302 -26.54 14.21 -0.50
N GLN A 303 -27.28 14.86 0.41
CA GLN A 303 -26.89 16.17 0.94
C GLN A 303 -25.66 16.03 1.83
N ILE A 304 -24.59 16.74 1.49
CA ILE A 304 -23.32 16.72 2.20
C ILE A 304 -23.19 17.94 3.10
N THR A 305 -22.92 17.71 4.38
CA THR A 305 -22.58 18.75 5.35
C THR A 305 -21.07 18.73 5.58
N PRO A 306 -20.36 19.86 5.41
CA PRO A 306 -18.92 19.92 5.69
C PRO A 306 -18.62 19.51 7.13
N LEU A 307 -17.67 18.59 7.31
CA LEU A 307 -17.28 18.08 8.62
C LEU A 307 -15.89 18.57 9.00
N SER A 308 -15.78 19.33 10.10
CA SER A 308 -14.49 19.65 10.73
C SER A 308 -14.15 18.60 11.79
N PHE A 309 -12.93 18.09 11.78
CA PHE A 309 -12.46 17.13 12.77
C PHE A 309 -11.26 17.72 13.57
N PRO A 310 -11.21 17.60 14.91
CA PRO A 310 -10.14 18.18 15.73
C PRO A 310 -8.76 17.53 15.48
N SER A 311 -7.70 18.33 15.50
CA SER A 311 -6.34 18.02 15.03
C SER A 311 -5.40 17.39 16.07
N SER A 312 -5.80 17.25 17.34
CA SER A 312 -4.89 17.02 18.47
C SER A 312 -4.49 15.57 18.77
N GLU A 313 -4.93 14.56 18.01
CA GLU A 313 -4.68 13.13 18.34
C GLU A 313 -3.72 12.39 17.38
N ILE A 314 -3.07 13.09 16.43
CA ILE A 314 -2.34 12.48 15.30
C ILE A 314 -0.94 11.92 15.66
N ASN A 315 -0.37 12.24 16.83
CA ASN A 315 1.09 12.24 16.99
C ASN A 315 1.75 11.09 17.77
N LYS A 316 1.16 9.88 17.93
CA LYS A 316 1.85 8.87 18.76
C LYS A 316 2.12 7.46 18.22
N GLU A 317 1.42 6.88 17.25
CA GLU A 317 1.67 5.46 16.91
C GLU A 317 1.64 5.19 15.40
N GLY A 318 2.86 5.13 14.83
CA GLY A 318 3.22 4.92 13.42
C GLY A 318 4.69 5.29 13.19
N LYS A 319 5.53 5.19 14.24
CA LYS A 319 6.93 5.61 14.21
C LYS A 319 7.75 4.56 13.50
N ILE A 320 8.55 4.98 12.52
CA ILE A 320 9.71 4.22 12.03
C ILE A 320 10.47 3.71 13.25
N ALA A 321 10.60 2.40 13.35
CA ALA A 321 11.27 1.78 14.47
C ALA A 321 12.75 2.18 14.40
N VAL A 322 13.28 2.67 15.52
CA VAL A 322 14.69 3.01 15.63
C VAL A 322 15.34 1.98 16.51
N GLY A 323 16.31 1.27 15.93
CA GLY A 323 17.14 0.30 16.60
C GLY A 323 18.20 0.93 17.50
N THR A 324 19.25 0.15 17.75
CA THR A 324 20.40 0.62 18.53
C THR A 324 21.00 1.86 17.89
N SER A 325 21.36 2.84 18.73
CA SER A 325 22.10 4.00 18.30
C SER A 325 23.58 3.64 18.20
N ILE A 326 24.19 3.93 17.06
CA ILE A 326 25.62 3.78 16.80
C ILE A 326 26.16 5.15 16.45
N LYS A 327 27.09 5.67 17.25
CA LYS A 327 27.63 7.02 17.03
C LYS A 327 28.09 7.16 15.58
N ASN A 328 27.53 8.15 14.88
CA ASN A 328 27.93 8.53 13.52
C ASN A 328 27.91 7.34 12.52
N CYS A 329 27.02 6.36 12.73
CA CYS A 329 26.96 5.13 11.93
C CYS A 329 28.29 4.34 11.84
N GLY A 330 29.16 4.48 12.84
CA GLY A 330 30.46 3.82 12.88
C GLY A 330 31.56 4.56 12.12
N LEU A 331 31.29 5.74 11.55
CA LEU A 331 32.30 6.60 10.94
C LEU A 331 33.17 7.25 12.02
N ILE A 332 34.49 7.26 11.78
CA ILE A 332 35.48 7.85 12.69
C ILE A 332 35.34 9.38 12.72
N GLU A 333 35.17 10.00 11.55
CA GLU A 333 35.03 11.45 11.38
C GLU A 333 33.55 11.84 11.27
N MET A 334 33.17 12.90 12.00
CA MET A 334 31.81 13.45 11.98
C MET A 334 31.48 14.07 10.62
N CYS A 335 30.27 13.84 10.14
CA CYS A 335 29.77 14.51 8.94
C CYS A 335 29.55 16.01 9.16
N LYS A 336 29.62 16.79 8.08
CA LYS A 336 29.39 18.25 8.14
C LYS A 336 27.93 18.57 8.48
N GLU A 337 27.68 19.82 8.86
CA GLU A 337 26.35 20.29 9.27
C GLU A 337 25.27 20.12 8.19
N ASN A 338 25.62 20.06 6.89
CA ASN A 338 24.70 19.80 5.78
C ASN A 338 24.73 18.34 5.27
N GLU A 339 25.46 17.47 5.96
CA GLU A 339 25.61 16.05 5.66
C GLU A 339 25.01 15.19 6.79
N PHE A 340 24.72 13.92 6.50
CA PHE A 340 24.34 12.93 7.51
C PHE A 340 25.14 11.65 7.32
N ALA A 341 25.42 10.98 8.43
CA ALA A 341 26.14 9.72 8.42
C ALA A 341 25.23 8.60 7.90
N VAL A 342 25.77 7.75 7.04
CA VAL A 342 25.06 6.58 6.53
C VAL A 342 25.98 5.38 6.51
N HIS A 343 25.44 4.23 6.91
CA HIS A 343 26.07 2.93 6.71
C HIS A 343 25.01 1.94 6.22
N VAL A 344 25.27 1.33 5.06
CA VAL A 344 24.41 0.37 4.39
C VAL A 344 25.19 -0.93 4.25
N TYR A 345 24.59 -2.05 4.65
CA TYR A 345 25.22 -3.37 4.65
C TYR A 345 24.21 -4.41 4.16
N THR A 346 24.58 -5.21 3.14
CA THR A 346 23.67 -6.20 2.54
C THR A 346 23.41 -7.43 3.40
N GLY A 347 24.33 -7.80 4.28
CA GLY A 347 24.39 -9.18 4.76
C GLY A 347 25.34 -10.04 3.91
N LYS A 348 25.77 -11.16 4.47
CA LYS A 348 26.77 -12.09 3.89
C LYS A 348 26.18 -13.45 3.49
N ASP A 349 25.03 -13.80 4.06
CA ASP A 349 24.29 -15.03 3.83
C ASP A 349 22.85 -14.86 4.37
N LYS A 350 22.01 -15.88 4.18
CA LYS A 350 20.59 -15.88 4.59
C LYS A 350 20.32 -15.63 6.08
N ASP A 351 21.34 -15.78 6.95
CA ASP A 351 21.20 -15.67 8.40
C ASP A 351 21.74 -14.32 8.95
N ASP A 352 22.30 -13.45 8.10
CA ASP A 352 22.76 -12.09 8.45
C ASP A 352 22.01 -11.01 7.67
N GLU A 353 20.86 -10.57 8.20
CA GLU A 353 19.97 -9.58 7.58
C GLU A 353 20.65 -8.23 7.25
N PRO A 354 20.08 -7.47 6.28
CA PRO A 354 20.66 -6.21 5.86
C PRO A 354 20.51 -5.17 6.97
N LYS A 355 21.45 -4.22 7.02
CA LYS A 355 21.48 -3.16 8.03
C LYS A 355 21.61 -1.81 7.35
N ILE A 356 20.75 -0.87 7.74
CA ILE A 356 20.82 0.53 7.34
C ILE A 356 20.86 1.39 8.59
N CYS A 357 21.95 2.13 8.74
CA CYS A 357 22.09 3.19 9.72
C CYS A 357 21.99 4.55 9.03
N VAL A 358 21.17 5.45 9.58
CA VAL A 358 21.04 6.84 9.16
C VAL A 358 21.21 7.73 10.39
N ASP A 359 22.12 8.69 10.29
CA ASP A 359 22.44 9.69 11.31
C ASP A 359 22.62 9.10 12.73
N GLY A 360 23.36 8.00 12.78
CA GLY A 360 23.71 7.30 14.01
C GLY A 360 22.63 6.38 14.58
N LYS A 361 21.59 6.06 13.81
CA LYS A 361 20.49 5.19 14.23
C LYS A 361 20.27 4.08 13.22
N TYR A 362 20.24 2.83 13.68
CA TYR A 362 19.76 1.74 12.83
C TYR A 362 18.27 1.91 12.56
N VAL A 363 17.91 2.02 11.30
CA VAL A 363 16.53 2.14 10.83
C VAL A 363 16.10 0.96 9.98
N MET A 364 17.02 0.07 9.62
CA MET A 364 16.71 -1.29 9.18
C MET A 364 17.76 -2.24 9.72
N ALA A 365 17.30 -3.37 10.24
CA ALA A 365 18.10 -4.49 10.73
C ALA A 365 17.16 -5.64 11.11
N LYS A 366 17.69 -6.80 11.50
CA LYS A 366 16.91 -7.90 12.09
C LYS A 366 15.92 -7.38 13.14
N GLY A 367 14.63 -7.58 12.88
CA GLY A 367 13.54 -7.15 13.77
C GLY A 367 13.29 -5.64 13.83
N ILE A 368 13.84 -4.86 12.90
CA ILE A 368 13.66 -3.40 12.79
C ILE A 368 13.17 -3.08 11.38
N ASN A 369 11.94 -2.55 11.29
CA ASN A 369 11.26 -2.17 10.05
C ASN A 369 11.31 -3.27 8.97
N ASP A 370 11.12 -4.52 9.41
CA ASP A 370 10.91 -5.70 8.56
C ASP A 370 12.02 -5.94 7.53
N ALA A 371 13.27 -5.66 7.92
CA ALA A 371 14.42 -5.98 7.09
C ALA A 371 14.46 -7.49 6.74
N GLY A 372 14.44 -7.81 5.45
CA GLY A 372 14.23 -9.19 4.98
C GLY A 372 14.69 -9.43 3.54
N ARG A 373 14.37 -10.60 2.99
CA ARG A 373 14.79 -11.04 1.64
C ARG A 373 14.22 -10.11 0.56
N GLY A 374 14.97 -9.87 -0.51
CA GLY A 374 14.58 -9.01 -1.62
C GLY A 374 15.21 -7.63 -1.50
N ILE A 375 14.41 -6.58 -1.65
CA ILE A 375 14.87 -5.19 -1.64
C ILE A 375 14.34 -4.46 -0.41
N ASN A 376 15.24 -3.80 0.30
CA ASN A 376 14.94 -3.03 1.51
C ASN A 376 15.32 -1.57 1.26
N ILE A 377 14.43 -0.65 1.63
CA ILE A 377 14.50 0.76 1.25
C ILE A 377 14.26 1.67 2.44
N VAL A 378 15.13 2.67 2.60
CA VAL A 378 14.97 3.78 3.56
C VAL A 378 14.90 5.09 2.78
N VAL A 379 13.93 5.93 3.10
CA VAL A 379 13.73 7.24 2.48
C VAL A 379 14.05 8.32 3.51
N VAL A 380 14.95 9.23 3.13
CA VAL A 380 15.42 10.33 3.97
C VAL A 380 14.94 11.64 3.36
N SER A 381 14.35 12.51 4.17
CA SER A 381 13.94 13.87 3.76
C SER A 381 15.13 14.83 3.73
N ASN A 382 14.97 15.98 3.08
CA ASN A 382 15.97 17.06 3.12
C ASN A 382 16.30 17.54 4.56
N GLY A 383 15.40 17.31 5.52
CA GLY A 383 15.63 17.54 6.95
C GLY A 383 16.52 16.48 7.63
N LYS A 384 17.07 15.51 6.87
CA LYS A 384 17.83 14.33 7.34
C LYS A 384 17.01 13.37 8.19
N GLU A 385 15.70 13.52 8.18
CA GLU A 385 14.80 12.64 8.91
C GLU A 385 14.46 11.45 8.03
N VAL A 386 14.50 10.24 8.62
CA VAL A 386 13.92 9.09 7.95
C VAL A 386 12.41 9.27 7.97
N ILE A 387 11.81 9.32 6.79
CA ILE A 387 10.38 9.57 6.60
C ILE A 387 9.63 8.34 6.11
N ARG A 388 10.35 7.36 5.53
CA ARG A 388 9.74 6.11 5.08
C ARG A 388 10.72 4.94 5.08
N THR A 389 10.18 3.73 5.23
CA THR A 389 10.89 2.47 5.08
C THR A 389 10.03 1.50 4.26
N GLY A 390 10.63 0.62 3.47
CA GLY A 390 9.90 -0.40 2.70
C GLY A 390 10.74 -1.67 2.52
N HIS A 391 10.12 -2.83 2.62
CA HIS A 391 10.72 -4.13 2.33
C HIS A 391 9.86 -4.81 1.27
N PHE A 392 10.51 -5.34 0.23
CA PHE A 392 9.87 -5.92 -0.95
C PHE A 392 10.51 -7.28 -1.24
N ASP A 393 9.79 -8.36 -0.94
CA ASP A 393 10.24 -9.73 -1.20
C ASP A 393 10.04 -10.10 -2.68
N THR A 394 10.91 -9.57 -3.53
CA THR A 394 10.91 -9.78 -4.99
C THR A 394 11.20 -11.23 -5.40
N TRP A 395 11.32 -12.17 -4.45
CA TRP A 395 11.42 -13.61 -4.74
C TRP A 395 10.07 -14.31 -4.64
N GLN A 396 9.22 -13.94 -3.69
CA GLN A 396 7.87 -14.48 -3.55
C GLN A 396 6.87 -13.74 -4.43
N GLU A 397 7.07 -12.43 -4.57
CA GLU A 397 6.20 -11.53 -5.30
C GLU A 397 6.95 -10.91 -6.49
N ASP A 398 6.21 -10.38 -7.46
CA ASP A 398 6.81 -9.56 -8.49
C ASP A 398 7.10 -8.12 -7.97
N SER A 399 7.87 -7.33 -8.71
CA SER A 399 8.31 -6.01 -8.25
C SER A 399 7.29 -4.88 -8.42
N THR A 400 6.02 -5.17 -8.70
CA THR A 400 4.99 -4.11 -8.93
C THR A 400 4.88 -3.17 -7.73
N ASN A 401 4.94 -3.71 -6.51
CA ASN A 401 4.81 -2.92 -5.29
C ASN A 401 6.01 -1.99 -5.05
N LEU A 402 7.20 -2.44 -5.45
CA LEU A 402 8.40 -1.62 -5.45
C LEU A 402 8.28 -0.45 -6.43
N GLU A 403 7.71 -0.69 -7.62
CA GLU A 403 7.48 0.35 -8.64
C GLU A 403 6.60 1.45 -8.08
N ILE A 404 5.45 1.06 -7.52
CA ILE A 404 4.49 2.00 -6.93
C ILE A 404 5.14 2.76 -5.76
N PHE A 405 5.92 2.09 -4.91
CA PHE A 405 6.62 2.76 -3.81
C PHE A 405 7.54 3.87 -4.34
N LEU A 406 8.36 3.56 -5.35
CA LEU A 406 9.39 4.45 -5.86
C LEU A 406 8.85 5.63 -6.67
N GLU A 407 7.77 5.42 -7.44
CA GLU A 407 7.17 6.49 -8.25
C GLU A 407 6.52 7.57 -7.40
N ASN A 408 5.99 7.18 -6.24
CA ASN A 408 5.21 8.05 -5.36
C ASN A 408 6.02 8.70 -4.23
N LEU A 409 7.35 8.58 -4.27
CA LEU A 409 8.18 9.36 -3.35
C LEU A 409 8.15 10.84 -3.74
N GLU A 410 8.09 11.68 -2.70
CA GLU A 410 8.20 13.13 -2.82
C GLU A 410 9.45 13.52 -3.62
N ASP A 411 9.37 14.65 -4.31
CA ASP A 411 10.55 15.22 -4.93
C ASP A 411 11.56 15.62 -3.84
N ASN A 412 12.86 15.55 -4.19
CA ASN A 412 13.95 15.94 -3.28
C ASN A 412 14.12 15.06 -2.01
N VAL A 413 13.80 13.76 -2.10
CA VAL A 413 14.16 12.77 -1.08
C VAL A 413 15.36 11.92 -1.50
N ILE A 414 16.16 11.47 -0.53
CA ILE A 414 17.21 10.46 -0.76
C ILE A 414 16.62 9.08 -0.54
N LEU A 415 16.89 8.19 -1.49
CA LEU A 415 16.55 6.77 -1.48
C LEU A 415 17.80 5.95 -1.13
N ILE A 416 17.76 5.18 -0.05
CA ILE A 416 18.78 4.19 0.27
C ILE A 416 18.17 2.82 0.03
N ALA A 417 18.72 2.03 -0.88
CA ALA A 417 18.23 0.69 -1.19
C ALA A 417 19.33 -0.35 -1.01
N VAL A 418 18.97 -1.52 -0.48
CA VAL A 418 19.88 -2.65 -0.23
C VAL A 418 19.20 -3.96 -0.57
N THR A 419 19.91 -4.84 -1.29
CA THR A 419 19.44 -6.21 -1.55
C THR A 419 19.85 -7.15 -0.44
N PHE A 420 19.03 -8.16 -0.18
CA PHE A 420 19.36 -9.27 0.70
C PHE A 420 18.84 -10.59 0.16
N ASP A 421 19.70 -11.61 0.19
CA ASP A 421 19.45 -12.97 -0.33
C ASP A 421 19.10 -12.96 -1.84
N GLU A 422 17.87 -12.64 -2.21
CA GLU A 422 17.32 -12.84 -3.56
C GLU A 422 16.50 -11.63 -4.07
N ALA A 423 17.17 -10.65 -4.69
CA ALA A 423 16.51 -9.48 -5.29
C ALA A 423 16.22 -9.59 -6.80
N SER A 424 16.85 -10.51 -7.53
CA SER A 424 16.64 -10.71 -8.98
C SER A 424 16.48 -12.19 -9.35
N THR A 425 15.81 -12.43 -10.49
CA THR A 425 15.42 -13.78 -10.96
C THR A 425 16.64 -14.69 -11.17
N LYS A 426 16.41 -16.01 -11.05
CA LYS A 426 17.35 -17.05 -11.53
C LYS A 426 17.62 -17.00 -13.03
#